data_AF-A0A6I9PFF8-F1
#
_entry.id   AF-A0A6I9PFF8-F1
#
_cell.length_a   1.000
_cell.length_b   1.000
_cell.length_c   1.000
_cell.angle_alpha   90.00
_cell.angle_beta   90.00
_cell.angle_gamma   90.00
#
_symmetry.space_group_name_H-M   'P 1'
#
loop_
_entity.id
_entity.type
_entity.pdbx_description
1 polymer ?
#
loop_
_entity_poly.entity_id
_entity_poly.type
_entity_poly.pdbx_seq_one_letter_code
_entity_poly.pdbx_strand_id
1 'polypeptide(L)' 'FMYGELTDKKSIDEVRQTFDNYESNCFEILLYRKNRSPVWFYMQVAPIRNENDKVVLFLCTFKDITLSKQPIEDETTK' A
#
# COMPACT_ATOMS: atom_id res chain seq x y z
N PHE A 1 -0.41 10.95 8.28
CA PHE A 1 0.98 11.38 8.01
C PHE A 1 1.50 10.90 6.65
N MET A 2 1.07 9.73 6.15
CA MET A 2 1.48 9.22 4.83
C MET A 2 0.52 9.53 3.68
N TYR A 3 -0.66 10.07 3.96
CA TYR A 3 -1.64 10.44 2.93
C TYR A 3 -1.39 11.87 2.46
N GLY A 4 -1.62 12.12 1.17
CA GLY A 4 -1.58 13.46 0.58
C GLY A 4 -2.56 13.59 -0.57
N GLU A 5 -2.42 14.65 -1.37
CA GLU A 5 -3.38 15.03 -2.40
C GLU A 5 -3.58 13.97 -3.49
N LEU A 6 -2.53 13.22 -3.82
CA LEU A 6 -2.56 12.16 -4.82
C LEU A 6 -2.90 10.78 -4.24
N THR A 7 -3.09 10.66 -2.93
CA THR A 7 -3.52 9.40 -2.35
C THR A 7 -5.00 9.19 -2.63
N ASP A 8 -5.33 8.10 -3.31
CA ASP A 8 -6.72 7.73 -3.55
C ASP A 8 -7.42 7.34 -2.23
N LYS A 9 -8.56 7.99 -1.96
CA LYS A 9 -9.37 7.74 -0.76
C LYS A 9 -9.94 6.33 -0.76
N LYS A 10 -10.31 5.79 -1.92
CA LYS A 10 -10.87 4.43 -2.03
C LYS A 10 -9.85 3.40 -1.59
N SER A 11 -8.59 3.51 -2.05
CA SER A 11 -7.51 2.63 -1.59
C SER A 11 -7.27 2.71 -0.08
N ILE A 12 -7.40 3.90 0.52
CA ILE A 12 -7.28 4.04 1.99
C ILE A 12 -8.40 3.26 2.69
N ASP A 13 -9.64 3.41 2.21
CA ASP A 13 -10.80 2.77 2.84
C ASP A 13 -10.76 1.24 2.67
N GLU A 14 -10.28 0.74 1.52
CA GLU A 14 -10.05 -0.70 1.30
C GLU A 14 -8.99 -1.25 2.28
N VAL A 15 -7.87 -0.53 2.47
CA VAL A 15 -6.85 -0.91 3.44
C VAL A 15 -7.43 -0.95 4.86
N ARG A 16 -8.20 0.07 5.25
CA ARG A 16 -8.87 0.11 6.57
C ARG A 16 -9.82 -1.07 6.75
N GLN A 17 -10.66 -1.33 5.76
CA GLN A 17 -11.63 -2.42 5.81
C GLN A 17 -10.94 -3.78 5.96
N THR A 18 -9.81 -4.01 5.30
CA THR A 18 -9.02 -5.23 5.50
C THR A 18 -8.50 -5.39 6.93
N PHE A 19 -8.10 -4.30 7.60
CA PHE A 19 -7.75 -4.36 9.03
C PHE A 19 -8.98 -4.64 9.90
N ASP A 20 -10.10 -3.96 9.65
CA ASP A 20 -11.33 -4.11 10.42
C ASP A 20 -11.93 -5.53 10.30
N ASN A 21 -11.80 -6.14 9.12
CA ASN A 21 -12.29 -7.49 8.83
C ASN A 21 -11.29 -8.59 9.19
N TYR A 22 -10.07 -8.26 9.64
CA TYR A 22 -9.01 -9.24 9.92
C TYR A 22 -8.66 -10.12 8.71
N GLU A 23 -8.59 -9.52 7.53
CA GLU A 23 -8.34 -10.21 6.25
C GLU A 23 -6.90 -10.06 5.77
N SER A 24 -6.47 -10.98 4.90
CA SER A 24 -5.24 -10.83 4.13
C SER A 24 -5.55 -10.17 2.79
N ASN A 25 -4.80 -9.14 2.41
CA ASN A 25 -5.00 -8.48 1.12
C ASN A 25 -3.72 -7.79 0.61
N CYS A 26 -3.70 -7.42 -0.67
CA CYS A 26 -2.61 -6.69 -1.30
C CYS A 26 -3.15 -5.44 -2.00
N PHE A 27 -2.39 -4.35 -1.92
CA PHE A 27 -2.81 -3.05 -2.43
C PHE A 27 -1.67 -2.38 -3.18
N GLU A 28 -2.01 -1.65 -4.24
CA GLU A 28 -1.14 -0.62 -4.78
C GLU A 28 -1.64 0.73 -4.27
N ILE A 29 -0.85 1.39 -3.44
CA ILE A 29 -1.24 2.64 -2.78
C ILE A 29 -0.17 3.71 -2.94
N LEU A 30 -0.60 4.92 -3.30
CA LEU A 30 0.28 6.10 -3.34
C LEU A 30 0.34 6.75 -1.96
N LEU A 31 1.53 6.74 -1.35
CA LEU A 31 1.80 7.35 -0.06
C LEU A 31 2.92 8.39 -0.16
N TYR A 32 3.01 9.24 0.84
CA TYR A 32 3.97 10.35 0.92
C TYR A 32 5.08 10.03 1.92
N ARG A 33 6.34 10.18 1.50
CA ARG A 33 7.49 10.15 2.41
C ARG A 33 7.48 11.41 3.30
N LYS A 34 8.33 11.42 4.34
CA LYS A 34 8.50 12.58 5.23
C LYS A 34 8.86 13.87 4.48
N ASN A 35 9.60 13.78 3.37
CA ASN A 35 9.94 14.92 2.51
C ASN A 35 8.81 15.33 1.55
N ARG A 36 7.60 14.79 1.71
CA ARG A 36 6.42 15.01 0.87
C ARG A 36 6.52 14.50 -0.58
N SER A 37 7.53 13.68 -0.91
CA SER A 37 7.56 13.00 -2.22
C SER A 37 6.52 11.87 -2.29
N PRO A 38 5.73 11.76 -3.37
CA PRO A 38 4.82 10.64 -3.58
C PRO A 38 5.60 9.37 -3.96
N VAL A 39 5.10 8.22 -3.52
CA VAL A 39 5.67 6.89 -3.73
C VAL A 39 4.54 5.91 -3.94
N TRP A 40 4.67 5.06 -4.96
CA TRP A 40 3.79 3.92 -5.08
C TRP A 40 4.35 2.75 -4.29
N PHE A 41 3.55 2.24 -3.35
CA PHE A 41 3.84 1.01 -2.63
C PHE A 41 2.91 -0.10 -3.06
N TYR A 42 3.49 -1.27 -3.33
CA TYR A 42 2.77 -2.53 -3.22
C TYR A 42 2.81 -2.95 -1.74
N MET A 43 1.67 -2.82 -1.07
CA MET A 43 1.48 -3.21 0.32
C MET A 43 0.85 -4.59 0.39
N GLN A 44 1.37 -5.48 1.23
CA GLN A 44 0.69 -6.73 1.57
C GLN A 44 0.39 -6.74 3.05
N VAL A 45 -0.85 -7.08 3.41
CA VAL A 45 -1.35 -7.17 4.78
C VAL A 45 -1.71 -8.62 5.05
N ALA A 46 -1.22 -9.15 6.16
CA ALA A 46 -1.57 -10.49 6.63
C ALA A 46 -1.80 -10.48 8.16
N PRO A 47 -2.95 -10.94 8.66
CA PRO A 47 -3.19 -11.09 10.09
C PRO A 47 -2.38 -12.27 10.65
N ILE A 48 -1.85 -12.10 11.86
CA ILE A 48 -1.18 -13.15 12.61
C ILE A 48 -2.10 -13.57 13.75
N ARG A 49 -2.48 -14.85 13.74
CA ARG A 49 -3.40 -15.45 14.71
C ARG A 49 -2.62 -16.22 15.77
N ASN A 50 -3.12 -16.21 17.00
CA ASN A 50 -2.62 -17.07 18.07
C ASN A 50 -3.27 -18.47 18.02
N GLU A 51 -2.98 -19.31 19.00
CA GLU A 51 -3.52 -20.69 19.11
C GLU A 51 -5.05 -20.75 19.24
N ASN A 52 -5.70 -19.64 19.62
CA ASN A 52 -7.17 -19.54 19.73
C ASN A 52 -7.81 -18.91 18.49
N ASP A 53 -7.11 -18.89 17.35
CA ASP A 53 -7.52 -18.24 16.09
C ASP A 53 -7.78 -16.72 16.18
N LYS A 54 -7.40 -16.09 17.29
CA LYS A 54 -7.57 -14.65 17.49
C LYS A 54 -6.42 -13.89 16.84
N VAL A 55 -6.74 -12.90 16.00
CA VAL A 55 -5.74 -11.98 15.46
C VAL A 55 -5.15 -11.13 16.57
N VAL A 56 -3.82 -11.19 16.70
CA VAL A 56 -3.05 -10.44 17.72
C VAL A 56 -2.11 -9.42 17.10
N LEU A 57 -1.70 -9.61 15.85
CA LEU A 57 -0.81 -8.73 15.11
C LEU A 57 -1.17 -8.73 13.63
N PHE A 58 -0.65 -7.76 12.88
CA PHE A 58 -0.65 -7.77 11.43
C PHE A 58 0.78 -7.64 10.92
N LEU A 59 1.15 -8.46 9.94
CA LEU A 59 2.36 -8.28 9.15
C LEU A 59 2.01 -7.41 7.94
N CYS A 60 2.72 -6.30 7.80
CA CYS A 60 2.59 -5.41 6.64
C CYS A 60 3.93 -5.33 5.92
N THR A 61 3.98 -5.74 4.65
CA THR A 61 5.15 -5.55 3.79
C THR A 61 4.89 -4.40 2.82
N PHE A 62 5.94 -3.62 2.54
CA PHE A 62 5.84 -2.46 1.66
C PHE A 62 6.98 -2.55 0.64
N LYS A 63 6.64 -2.67 -0.64
CA LYS A 63 7.61 -2.66 -1.73
C LYS A 63 7.42 -1.38 -2.55
N ASP A 64 8.47 -0.59 -2.69
CA ASP A 64 8.45 0.56 -3.59
C ASP A 64 8.37 0.06 -5.04
N ILE A 65 7.28 0.42 -5.72
CA ILE A 65 7.02 0.09 -7.12
C ILE A 65 6.95 1.35 -7.99
N THR A 66 7.46 2.49 -7.50
CA THR A 66 7.38 3.77 -8.19
C THR A 66 8.01 3.70 -9.58
N LEU A 67 9.13 2.98 -9.73
CA LEU A 67 9.79 2.77 -11.03
C LEU A 67 8.90 2.03 -12.02
N SER A 68 8.09 1.07 -11.57
CA SER A 68 7.16 0.32 -12.42
C SER A 68 5.89 1.12 -12.78
N LYS A 69 5.63 2.22 -12.07
CA LYS A 69 4.47 3.10 -12.27
C LYS A 69 4.80 4.38 -13.05
N GLN A 70 6.08 4.68 -13.27
CA GLN A 70 6.47 5.73 -14.22
C GLN A 70 6.03 5.31 -15.63
N PRO A 71 5.69 6.26 -16.52
CA PRO A 71 5.46 5.92 -17.91
C PRO A 71 6.73 5.25 -18.45
N ILE A 72 6.61 4.06 -19.04
CA ILE A 72 7.60 3.59 -20.01
C ILE A 72 7.37 4.44 -21.26
N GLU A 73 7.77 5.71 -21.22
CA GLU A 73 7.89 6.54 -22.42
C GLU A 73 9.34 6.43 -22.92
N ASP A 74 9.71 5.23 -23.40
CA ASP A 74 10.78 5.09 -24.39
C ASP A 74 10.18 5.31 -25.79
N GLU A 75 9.65 6.51 -26.03
CA GLU A 75 9.37 7.03 -27.37
C GLU A 75 10.04 8.39 -27.52
N THR A 76 11.38 8.41 -27.50
CA THR A 76 12.16 9.47 -28.16
C THR A 76 13.57 8.99 -28.44
N THR A 77 13.71 8.22 -29.52
CA THR A 77 14.83 8.46 -30.44
C THR A 77 14.24 8.52 -31.84
N LYS A 78 13.89 9.75 -32.24
CA LYS A 78 13.88 10.12 -33.66
C LYS A 78 15.30 10.00 -34.21
#